data_AF-A0A919W2A3-F1
#
_entry.id   AF-A0A919W2A3-F1
#
_cell.length_a   1.000
_cell.length_b   1.000
_cell.length_c   1.000
_cell.angle_alpha   90.00
_cell.angle_beta   90.00
_cell.angle_gamma   90.00
#
_symmetry.space_group_name_H-M   'P 1'
#
loop_
_entity.id
_entity.type
_entity.pdbx_description
1 polymer ?
#
loop_
_entity_poly.entity_id
_entity_poly.type
_entity_poly.pdbx_seq_one_letter_code
_entity_poly.pdbx_strand_id
1 'polypeptide(L)'
;MSLLGLLEAAPMPGEYHLQALIAAEHAKPAPTDWPRIAHLYAELERRTPSPMVRLNRAVAVAEAGSPEAALSLMDGLVVRDSHLLPAVRAELLTRLGRHAEAAEAFDEALTLVRTDPERRHLLRRRATPPQG
;
A
#
# COMPACT_ATOMS: atom_id res chain seq x y z
N MET A 1 10.44 -22.21 20.91
CA MET A 1 11.09 -20.96 20.48
C MET A 1 11.10 -20.95 18.96
N SER A 2 10.28 -20.11 18.31
CA SER A 2 10.22 -20.08 16.83
C SER A 2 11.23 -19.07 16.28
N LEU A 3 11.63 -19.23 15.02
CA LEU A 3 12.50 -18.27 14.32
C LEU A 3 11.91 -16.86 14.34
N LEU A 4 10.58 -16.76 14.30
CA LEU A 4 9.83 -15.51 14.42
C LEU A 4 10.00 -14.82 15.79
N GLY A 5 10.01 -15.59 16.88
CA GLY A 5 10.25 -15.03 18.21
C GLY A 5 11.67 -14.51 18.41
N LEU A 6 12.65 -15.03 17.67
CA LEU A 6 14.03 -14.50 17.66
C LEU A 6 14.14 -13.19 16.89
N LEU A 7 13.36 -13.04 15.82
CA LEU A 7 13.23 -11.80 15.08
C LEU A 7 12.58 -10.72 15.98
N GLU A 8 11.48 -11.02 16.64
CA GLU A 8 10.82 -10.06 17.54
C GLU A 8 11.70 -9.57 18.71
N ALA A 9 12.74 -10.32 19.10
CA ALA A 9 13.60 -10.01 20.25
C ALA A 9 14.84 -9.15 19.94
N ALA A 10 15.10 -8.76 18.68
CA ALA A 10 16.30 -8.00 18.35
C ALA A 10 16.20 -6.53 18.81
N PRO A 11 17.22 -5.97 19.51
CA PRO A 11 17.15 -4.66 20.14
C PRO A 11 17.01 -3.48 19.16
N MET A 12 17.38 -3.67 17.87
CA MET A 12 17.05 -2.76 16.77
C MET A 12 16.95 -3.57 15.46
N PRO A 13 15.75 -3.76 14.88
CA PRO A 13 15.63 -4.47 13.61
C PRO A 13 16.25 -3.65 12.47
N GLY A 14 17.16 -4.27 11.71
CA GLY A 14 17.66 -3.72 10.45
C GLY A 14 16.61 -3.73 9.34
N GLU A 15 16.91 -3.13 8.18
CA GLU A 15 15.98 -3.06 7.03
C GLU A 15 15.42 -4.44 6.64
N TYR A 16 16.30 -5.42 6.38
CA TYR A 16 15.89 -6.77 6.01
C TYR A 16 15.07 -7.47 7.08
N HIS A 17 15.31 -7.12 8.34
CA HIS A 17 14.55 -7.67 9.46
C HIS A 17 13.12 -7.12 9.44
N LEU A 18 12.93 -5.81 9.26
CA LEU A 18 11.59 -5.22 9.12
C LEU A 18 10.84 -5.79 7.91
N GLN A 19 11.51 -5.97 6.78
CA GLN A 19 10.93 -6.61 5.60
C GLN A 19 10.53 -8.07 5.88
N ALA A 20 11.35 -8.83 6.59
CA ALA A 20 11.04 -10.20 6.99
C ALA A 20 9.83 -10.27 7.95
N LEU A 21 9.71 -9.33 8.89
CA LEU A 21 8.55 -9.24 9.77
C LEU A 21 7.27 -8.92 8.98
N ILE A 22 7.32 -7.97 8.03
CA ILE A 22 6.18 -7.65 7.15
C ILE A 22 5.75 -8.89 6.34
N ALA A 23 6.71 -9.58 5.72
CA ALA A 23 6.43 -10.80 4.97
C ALA A 23 5.83 -11.89 5.87
N ALA A 24 6.33 -12.04 7.10
CA ALA A 24 5.81 -13.00 8.04
C ALA A 24 4.38 -12.69 8.49
N GLU A 25 4.01 -11.41 8.66
CA GLU A 25 2.63 -11.03 8.96
C GLU A 25 1.66 -11.47 7.85
N HIS A 26 2.06 -11.33 6.58
CA HIS A 26 1.27 -11.82 5.45
C HIS A 26 1.17 -13.35 5.37
N ALA A 27 2.15 -14.07 5.91
CA ALA A 27 2.21 -15.53 5.84
C ALA A 27 1.46 -16.24 6.99
N LYS A 28 0.95 -15.50 7.99
CA LYS A 28 0.19 -16.10 9.09
C LYS A 28 -1.13 -16.69 8.58
N PRO A 29 -1.59 -17.81 9.16
CA PRO A 29 -2.89 -18.40 8.79
C PRO A 29 -4.09 -17.60 9.33
N ALA A 30 -3.85 -16.67 10.25
CA ALA A 30 -4.85 -15.72 10.74
C ALA A 30 -5.03 -14.56 9.74
N PRO A 31 -6.14 -13.80 9.84
CA PRO A 31 -6.26 -12.54 9.11
C PRO A 31 -5.04 -11.64 9.31
N THR A 32 -4.63 -10.94 8.25
CA THR A 32 -3.47 -10.07 8.28
C THR A 32 -3.65 -8.95 9.31
N ASP A 33 -2.65 -8.77 10.18
CA ASP A 33 -2.60 -7.66 11.14
C ASP A 33 -2.09 -6.39 10.45
N TRP A 34 -3.02 -5.69 9.78
CA TRP A 34 -2.72 -4.46 9.05
C TRP A 34 -2.17 -3.32 9.94
N PRO A 35 -2.69 -3.06 11.15
CA PRO A 35 -2.09 -2.11 12.08
C PRO A 35 -0.62 -2.39 12.37
N ARG A 36 -0.26 -3.67 12.59
CA ARG A 36 1.13 -4.07 12.79
C ARG A 36 1.99 -3.87 11.54
N ILE A 37 1.49 -4.23 10.36
CA ILE A 37 2.20 -3.99 9.10
C ILE A 37 2.41 -2.48 8.84
N ALA A 38 1.41 -1.64 9.13
CA ALA A 38 1.54 -0.19 9.00
C ALA A 38 2.62 0.37 9.94
N HIS A 39 2.72 -0.16 11.17
CA HIS A 39 3.78 0.19 12.10
C HIS A 39 5.16 -0.21 11.57
N LEU A 40 5.32 -1.45 11.09
CA LEU A 40 6.58 -1.94 10.53
C LEU A 40 7.03 -1.14 9.31
N TYR A 41 6.10 -0.76 8.41
CA TYR A 41 6.41 0.13 7.30
C TYR A 41 6.81 1.54 7.75
N ALA A 42 6.18 2.07 8.81
CA ALA A 42 6.59 3.36 9.38
C ALA A 42 8.02 3.29 9.95
N GLU A 43 8.41 2.17 10.57
CA GLU A 43 9.78 1.96 11.03
C GLU A 43 10.77 1.85 9.87
N LEU A 44 10.39 1.13 8.82
CA LEU A 44 11.20 0.93 7.63
C LEU A 44 11.40 2.26 6.87
N GLU A 45 10.35 3.08 6.79
CA GLU A 45 10.40 4.40 6.17
C GLU A 45 11.36 5.34 6.91
N ARG A 46 11.40 5.31 8.25
CA ARG A 46 12.37 6.12 9.02
C ARG A 46 13.83 5.77 8.71
N ARG A 47 14.08 4.57 8.19
CA ARG A 47 15.41 4.05 7.88
C ARG A 47 15.77 4.13 6.40
N THR A 48 14.78 4.34 5.53
CA THR A 48 14.96 4.27 4.07
C THR A 48 14.35 5.50 3.38
N PRO A 49 15.07 6.19 2.47
CA PRO A 49 14.49 7.28 1.68
C PRO A 49 13.71 6.73 0.47
N SER A 50 12.86 5.71 0.66
CA SER A 50 12.19 5.00 -0.42
C SER A 50 10.73 5.45 -0.60
N PRO A 51 10.36 6.08 -1.73
CA PRO A 51 8.98 6.43 -2.05
C PRO A 51 8.04 5.22 -2.08
N MET A 52 8.55 4.06 -2.50
CA MET A 52 7.80 2.81 -2.53
C MET A 52 7.45 2.32 -1.13
N VAL A 53 8.35 2.50 -0.15
CA VAL A 53 8.07 2.13 1.25
C VAL A 53 6.94 3.00 1.80
N ARG A 54 6.93 4.31 1.52
CA ARG A 54 5.82 5.19 1.91
C ARG A 54 4.50 4.82 1.22
N LEU A 55 4.54 4.46 -0.07
CA LEU A 55 3.34 3.99 -0.78
C LEU A 55 2.78 2.71 -0.14
N ASN A 56 3.64 1.75 0.18
CA ASN A 56 3.22 0.50 0.84
C ASN A 56 2.67 0.76 2.26
N ARG A 57 3.26 1.72 2.99
CA ARG A 57 2.71 2.19 4.28
C ARG A 57 1.29 2.74 4.11
N ALA A 58 1.05 3.56 3.09
CA ALA A 58 -0.29 4.11 2.82
C ALA A 58 -1.31 2.99 2.57
N VAL A 59 -0.95 1.97 1.79
CA VAL A 59 -1.81 0.78 1.59
C VAL A 59 -2.12 0.10 2.93
N ALA A 60 -1.11 -0.15 3.77
CA ALA A 60 -1.32 -0.80 5.07
C ALA A 60 -2.21 0.03 6.02
N VAL A 61 -2.10 1.36 6.00
CA VAL A 61 -2.97 2.27 6.78
C VAL A 61 -4.41 2.25 6.28
N ALA A 62 -4.62 2.17 4.97
CA ALA A 62 -5.95 2.04 4.39
C ALA A 62 -6.63 0.72 4.78
N GLU A 63 -5.89 -0.39 4.70
CA GLU A 63 -6.38 -1.71 5.09
C GLU A 63 -6.62 -1.84 6.60
N ALA A 64 -5.92 -1.05 7.42
CA ALA A 64 -6.21 -0.90 8.85
C ALA A 64 -7.47 -0.06 9.14
N GLY A 65 -8.17 0.42 8.10
CA GLY A 65 -9.44 1.13 8.23
C GLY A 65 -9.33 2.66 8.18
N SER A 66 -8.25 3.22 7.63
CA SER A 66 -8.08 4.68 7.51
C SER A 66 -7.69 5.13 6.08
N PRO A 67 -8.60 5.04 5.09
CA PRO A 67 -8.31 5.45 3.71
C PRO A 67 -7.96 6.94 3.56
N GLU A 68 -8.54 7.83 4.37
CA GLU A 68 -8.20 9.26 4.36
C GLU A 68 -6.77 9.51 4.81
N ALA A 69 -6.35 8.87 5.91
CA ALA A 69 -4.98 8.97 6.41
C ALA A 69 -3.97 8.39 5.40
N ALA A 70 -4.36 7.33 4.69
CA ALA A 70 -3.57 6.76 3.61
C ALA A 70 -3.39 7.74 2.44
N LEU A 71 -4.45 8.45 2.01
CA LEU A 71 -4.32 9.50 1.00
C LEU A 71 -3.37 10.62 1.44
N SER A 72 -3.47 11.06 2.70
CA SER A 72 -2.54 12.08 3.23
C SER A 72 -1.07 11.63 3.22
N LEU A 73 -0.80 10.33 3.43
CA LEU A 73 0.57 9.79 3.30
C LEU A 73 1.10 9.81 1.86
N MET A 74 0.21 9.93 0.86
CA MET A 74 0.56 9.97 -0.56
C MET A 74 0.69 11.40 -1.10
N ASP A 75 0.42 12.42 -0.28
CA ASP A 75 0.55 13.82 -0.68
C ASP A 75 2.01 14.17 -0.98
N GLY A 76 2.23 14.76 -2.17
CA GLY A 76 3.58 15.09 -2.66
C GLY A 76 4.47 13.88 -2.95
N LEU A 77 3.96 12.65 -2.83
CA LEU A 77 4.73 11.45 -3.11
C LEU A 77 4.95 11.29 -4.62
N VAL A 78 6.21 11.06 -5.02
CA VAL A 78 6.57 10.77 -6.41
C VAL A 78 7.17 9.38 -6.49
N VAL A 79 6.48 8.47 -7.18
CA VAL A 79 6.99 7.15 -7.53
C VAL A 79 7.17 7.11 -9.05
N ARG A 80 8.43 7.27 -9.49
CA ARG A 80 8.74 7.40 -10.92
C ARG A 80 8.29 6.18 -11.71
N ASP A 81 7.71 6.43 -12.88
CA ASP A 81 7.34 5.43 -13.90
C ASP A 81 6.47 4.26 -13.38
N SER A 82 5.69 4.51 -12.33
CA SER A 82 4.87 3.48 -11.69
C SER A 82 3.39 3.84 -11.73
N HIS A 83 2.60 2.96 -12.34
CA HIS A 83 1.15 3.04 -12.31
C HIS A 83 0.56 2.81 -10.90
N LEU A 84 1.36 2.30 -9.96
CA LEU A 84 0.88 1.92 -8.62
C LEU A 84 0.44 3.12 -7.79
N LEU A 85 1.16 4.24 -7.86
CA LEU A 85 0.78 5.45 -7.11
C LEU A 85 -0.62 5.96 -7.50
N PRO A 86 -0.91 6.24 -8.78
CA PRO A 86 -2.25 6.64 -9.18
C PRO A 86 -3.29 5.52 -9.02
N ALA A 87 -2.93 4.24 -9.21
CA ALA A 87 -3.86 3.13 -8.99
C ALA A 87 -4.31 3.00 -7.53
N VAL A 88 -3.38 3.09 -6.58
CA VAL A 88 -3.70 3.09 -5.14
C VAL A 88 -4.54 4.33 -4.80
N ARG A 89 -4.20 5.51 -5.34
CA ARG A 89 -4.99 6.73 -5.10
C ARG A 89 -6.43 6.55 -5.56
N ALA A 90 -6.62 6.01 -6.76
CA ALA A 90 -7.94 5.73 -7.33
C ALA A 90 -8.75 4.76 -6.47
N GLU A 91 -8.11 3.70 -5.96
CA GLU A 91 -8.73 2.74 -5.04
C GLU A 91 -9.24 3.42 -3.77
N LEU A 92 -8.39 4.22 -3.13
CA LEU A 92 -8.73 4.91 -1.87
C LEU A 92 -9.86 5.93 -2.08
N LEU A 93 -9.79 6.72 -3.16
CA LEU A 93 -10.85 7.65 -3.53
C LEU A 93 -12.17 6.93 -3.80
N THR A 94 -12.12 5.74 -4.39
CA THR A 94 -13.31 4.90 -4.61
C THR A 94 -13.93 4.49 -3.27
N ARG A 95 -13.12 3.99 -2.32
CA ARG A 95 -13.59 3.60 -0.97
C ARG A 95 -14.22 4.78 -0.20
N LEU A 96 -13.80 6.00 -0.51
CA LEU A 96 -14.29 7.24 0.10
C LEU A 96 -15.49 7.87 -0.64
N GLY A 97 -16.02 7.23 -1.68
CA GLY A 97 -17.13 7.80 -2.47
C GLY A 97 -16.73 8.93 -3.42
N ARG A 98 -15.43 9.25 -3.56
CA ARG A 98 -14.90 10.34 -4.39
C ARG A 98 -14.69 9.88 -5.84
N HIS A 99 -15.78 9.47 -6.49
CA HIS A 99 -15.72 8.73 -7.77
C HIS A 99 -15.14 9.51 -8.95
N ALA A 100 -15.40 10.82 -9.04
CA ALA A 100 -14.84 11.64 -10.12
C ALA A 100 -13.31 11.69 -10.04
N GLU A 101 -12.78 11.96 -8.85
CA GLU A 101 -11.32 11.98 -8.61
C GLU A 101 -10.70 10.59 -8.75
N ALA A 102 -11.43 9.53 -8.37
CA ALA A 102 -11.00 8.16 -8.59
C ALA A 102 -10.85 7.83 -10.09
N ALA A 103 -11.79 8.29 -10.92
CA ALA A 103 -11.74 8.07 -12.36
C ALA A 103 -10.52 8.75 -12.99
N GLU A 104 -10.21 9.99 -12.60
CA GLU A 104 -9.02 10.73 -13.04
C GLU A 104 -7.73 9.99 -12.64
N ALA A 105 -7.65 9.50 -11.40
CA ALA A 105 -6.49 8.74 -10.94
C ALA A 105 -6.36 7.37 -11.67
N PHE A 106 -7.46 6.70 -11.99
CA PHE A 106 -7.41 5.50 -12.83
C PHE A 106 -6.93 5.81 -14.26
N ASP A 107 -7.34 6.93 -14.84
CA ASP A 107 -6.88 7.36 -16.16
C ASP A 107 -5.37 7.63 -16.16
N GLU A 108 -4.85 8.30 -15.14
CA GLU A 108 -3.41 8.47 -14.93
C GLU A 108 -2.69 7.12 -14.86
N ALA A 109 -3.20 6.17 -14.05
CA ALA A 109 -2.61 4.83 -13.96
C ALA A 109 -2.60 4.09 -15.31
N LEU A 110 -3.64 4.25 -16.13
CA LEU A 110 -3.75 3.65 -17.47
C LEU A 110 -2.76 4.23 -18.48
N THR A 111 -2.25 5.45 -18.26
CA THR A 111 -1.15 6.01 -19.08
C THR A 111 0.22 5.41 -18.72
N LEU A 112 0.40 4.91 -17.50
CA LEU A 112 1.68 4.43 -16.97
C LEU A 112 1.81 2.89 -17.00
N VAL A 113 0.70 2.16 -17.05
CA VAL A 113 0.68 0.70 -17.02
C VAL A 113 1.32 0.09 -18.26
N ARG A 114 2.20 -0.91 -18.05
CA ARG A 114 3.03 -1.50 -19.10
C ARG A 114 2.59 -2.88 -19.56
N THR A 115 1.69 -3.52 -18.80
CA THR A 115 1.25 -4.89 -19.10
C THR A 115 -0.25 -4.95 -19.37
N ASP A 116 -0.66 -5.78 -20.34
CA ASP A 116 -2.07 -5.96 -20.68
C ASP A 116 -2.93 -6.53 -19.52
N PRO A 117 -2.45 -7.49 -18.69
CA PRO A 117 -3.21 -7.96 -17.55
C PRO A 117 -3.54 -6.84 -16.54
N GLU A 118 -2.55 -6.02 -16.20
CA GLU A 118 -2.75 -4.88 -15.29
C GLU A 118 -3.64 -3.81 -15.92
N ARG A 119 -3.45 -3.50 -17.21
CA ARG A 119 -4.33 -2.57 -17.95
C ARG A 119 -5.79 -3.02 -17.91
N ARG A 120 -6.05 -4.30 -18.19
CA ARG A 120 -7.40 -4.88 -18.10
C ARG A 120 -7.95 -4.81 -16.68
N HIS A 121 -7.11 -5.03 -15.67
CA HIS A 121 -7.53 -4.89 -14.27
C HIS A 121 -7.96 -3.44 -13.96
N LEU A 122 -7.13 -2.46 -14.30
CA LEU A 122 -7.43 -1.03 -14.07
C LEU A 122 -8.69 -0.57 -14.80
N LEU A 123 -8.88 -0.99 -16.06
CA LEU A 123 -10.11 -0.69 -16.82
C LEU A 123 -11.37 -1.22 -16.13
N ARG A 124 -11.33 -2.45 -15.60
CA ARG A 124 -12.47 -3.02 -14.85
C ARG A 124 -12.75 -2.23 -13.57
N ARG A 125 -11.70 -1.87 -12.82
CA ARG A 125 -11.86 -1.09 -11.58
C ARG A 125 -12.44 0.30 -11.87
N ARG A 126 -11.94 1.00 -12.88
CA ARG A 126 -12.46 2.30 -13.31
C ARG A 126 -13.94 2.27 -13.70
N ALA A 127 -14.39 1.18 -14.33
CA ALA A 127 -15.77 1.04 -14.78
C ALA A 127 -16.75 0.62 -13.67
N THR A 128 -16.26 0.20 -12.49
CA THR A 128 -17.11 -0.33 -11.42
C THR A 128 -17.33 0.74 -10.35
N PRO A 129 -18.51 1.40 -10.29
CA PRO A 129 -18.87 2.19 -9.12
C PRO A 129 -19.02 1.25 -7.91
N PRO A 130 -18.59 1.64 -6.69
CA PRO A 130 -18.71 0.76 -5.54
C PRO A 130 -20.19 0.49 -5.22
N GLN A 131 -20.47 -0.74 -4.80
CA GLN A 131 -21.74 -1.05 -4.18
C GLN A 131 -21.72 -0.36 -2.81
N GLY A 132 -22.70 0.53 -2.60
CA GLY A 132 -22.85 1.30 -1.36
C GLY A 132 -23.05 0.44 -0.12
#